data_AF-A0A1S9TZJ6-F1
#
_entry.id   AF-A0A1S9TZJ6-F1
#
_cell.length_a   1.000
_cell.length_b   1.000
_cell.length_c   1.000
_cell.angle_alpha   90.00
_cell.angle_beta   90.00
_cell.angle_gamma   90.00
#
_symmetry.space_group_name_H-M   'P 1'
#
loop_
_entity.id
_entity.type
_entity.pdbx_description
1 polymer ?
#
loop_
_entity_poly.entity_id
_entity_poly.type
_entity_poly.pdbx_seq_one_letter_code
_entity_poly.pdbx_strand_id
1 'polypeptide(L)' 'YNLKEFENILITNGLSQIVVHEIKDGYGEGNSFHVFECSL' A
#
# COMPACT_ATOMS: atom_id res chain seq x y z
N TYR A 1 -1.26 -0.01 -11.80
CA TYR A 1 -0.30 -0.54 -10.82
C TYR A 1 -0.86 -1.85 -10.28
N ASN A 2 -0.06 -2.92 -10.22
CA ASN A 2 -0.52 -4.20 -9.67
C ASN A 2 -0.15 -4.26 -8.17
N LEU A 3 -1.16 -4.15 -7.29
CA LEU A 3 -0.95 -4.15 -5.84
C LEU A 3 -0.26 -5.43 -5.35
N LYS A 4 -0.57 -6.57 -5.97
CA LYS A 4 -0.02 -7.87 -5.59
C LYS A 4 1.46 -8.00 -5.96
N GLU A 5 1.86 -7.41 -7.08
CA GLU A 5 3.27 -7.34 -7.46
C GLU A 5 4.06 -6.47 -6.47
N PHE A 6 3.49 -5.33 -6.06
CA PHE A 6 4.11 -4.45 -5.08
C PHE A 6 4.20 -5.11 -3.69
N GLU A 7 3.16 -5.81 -3.26
CA GLU A 7 3.16 -6.60 -2.01
C GLU A 7 4.29 -7.65 -2.01
N ASN A 8 4.47 -8.37 -3.11
CA ASN A 8 5.57 -9.33 -3.24
C ASN A 8 6.95 -8.67 -3.13
N ILE A 9 7.11 -7.45 -3.65
CA ILE A 9 8.36 -6.68 -3.49
C ILE A 9 8.60 -6.39 -2.01
N LEU A 10 7.59 -5.92 -1.27
CA LEU A 10 7.71 -5.63 0.17
C LEU A 10 8.11 -6.88 0.96
N ILE A 11 7.46 -8.02 0.71
CA ILE A 11 7.80 -9.31 1.33
C ILE A 11 9.24 -9.72 1.02
N THR A 12 9.67 -9.59 -0.24
CA THR A 12 11.05 -9.92 -0.66
C THR A 12 12.09 -9.04 0.02
N ASN A 13 11.73 -7.82 0.43
CA ASN A 13 12.58 -6.92 1.20
C ASN A 13 12.57 -7.21 2.72
N GLY A 14 11.91 -8.29 3.15
CA GLY A 14 11.85 -8.70 4.55
C GLY A 14 10.83 -7.92 5.39
N LEU A 15 9.93 -7.15 4.74
CA LEU A 15 8.81 -6.52 5.42
C LEU A 15 7.69 -7.54 5.63
N SER A 16 7.04 -7.45 6.78
CA SER A 16 5.97 -8.33 7.22
C SER A 16 4.74 -7.52 7.64
N GLN A 17 3.62 -8.22 7.93
CA GLN A 17 2.34 -7.61 8.37
C GLN A 17 1.87 -6.48 7.44
N ILE A 18 1.85 -6.74 6.13
CA ILE A 18 1.48 -5.74 5.13
C ILE A 18 -0.03 -5.50 5.21
N VAL A 19 -0.42 -4.25 5.50
CA VAL A 19 -1.80 -3.78 5.47
C VAL A 19 -1.93 -2.71 4.41
N VAL A 20 -2.95 -2.84 3.55
CA VAL A 20 -3.22 -1.90 2.47
C VAL A 20 -4.46 -1.08 2.83
N HIS A 21 -4.29 0.23 2.89
CA HIS A 21 -5.37 1.19 3.14
C HIS A 21 -5.67 1.95 1.84
N GLU A 22 -6.94 2.03 1.46
CA GLU A 22 -7.37 2.95 0.40
C GLU A 22 -7.85 4.26 1.05
N ILE A 23 -7.17 5.36 0.75
CA ILE A 23 -7.56 6.69 1.19
C ILE A 23 -8.31 7.38 0.07
N LYS A 24 -9.53 7.83 0.36
CA LYS A 24 -10.33 8.66 -0.54
C LYS A 24 -10.24 10.13 -0.10
N ASP A 25 -10.21 11.02 -1.08
CA ASP A 25 -10.18 12.48 -0.91
C ASP A 25 -9.01 13.01 -0.07
N GLY A 26 -7.90 12.25 0.00
CA GLY A 26 -6.75 12.60 0.83
C GLY A 26 -5.94 13.81 0.34
N TYR A 27 -6.03 14.14 -0.96
CA TYR A 27 -5.45 15.35 -1.57
C TYR A 27 -6.45 16.01 -2.52
N GLY A 28 -7.59 16.41 -1.97
CA GLY A 28 -8.68 17.01 -2.72
C GLY A 28 -9.68 15.98 -3.25
N GLU A 29 -10.84 16.49 -3.64
CA GLU A 29 -12.02 15.69 -4.00
C GLU A 29 -11.78 14.86 -5.27
N GLY A 30 -12.13 13.58 -5.22
CA GLY A 30 -12.07 12.66 -6.35
C GLY A 30 -10.74 11.92 -6.54
N ASN A 31 -9.72 12.18 -5.71
CA ASN A 31 -8.47 11.42 -5.72
C ASN A 31 -8.51 10.29 -4.67
N SER A 32 -8.16 9.07 -5.06
CA SER A 32 -7.85 7.99 -4.12
C SER A 32 -6.45 7.41 -4.34
N PHE A 33 -5.82 6.98 -3.25
CA PHE A 33 -4.50 6.35 -3.30
C PHE A 33 -4.37 5.24 -2.25
N HIS A 34 -3.45 4.31 -2.51
CA HIS A 34 -3.18 3.18 -1.63
C HIS A 34 -1.97 3.49 -0.74
N VAL A 35 -2.09 3.24 0.55
CA VAL A 35 -1.01 3.31 1.53
C VAL A 35 -0.69 1.92 2.01
N PHE A 36 0.59 1.57 2.03
CA PHE A 36 1.10 0.30 2.56
C PHE A 36 1.72 0.55 3.92
N GLU A 37 1.12 -0.06 4.95
CA GLU A 37 1.66 -0.11 6.30
C GLU A 37 2.32 -1.48 6.49
N CYS A 38 3.56 -1.49 7.00
CA CYS A 38 4.35 -2.71 7.15
C CYS A 38 5.18 -2.65 8.43
N SER A 39 5.49 -3.81 8.99
CA SER A 39 6.47 -3.99 10.08
C SER A 39 7.73 -4.69 9.58
N LEU A 40 8.81 -4.63 10.37
CA LEU A 40 9.98 -5.49 10.20
C LEU A 40 9.70 -6.84 10.89
#